data_AF-X5UF19-F1
#
_entry.id   AF-X5UF19-F1
#
_cell.length_a   1.000
_cell.length_b   1.000
_cell.length_c   1.000
_cell.angle_alpha   90.00
_cell.angle_beta   90.00
_cell.angle_gamma   90.00
#
_symmetry.space_group_name_H-M   'P 1'
#
loop_
_entity.id
_entity.type
_entity.pdbx_description
1 polymer ?
#
loop_
_entity_poly.entity_id
_entity_poly.type
_entity_poly.pdbx_seq_one_letter_code
_entity_poly.pdbx_strand_id
1 'polypeptide(L)'
;MTRSTVFAPFDIVEGDRKRGIVLVADHARRDLPEEYGSLGLPAAELDRHIAYDIGVETVTRELAAALDVPAVIANFSRLLIDPNRGEDDPTLIRQLYDGTVVPGNYPMAPQERERRLDGFYRPYQDAVGAMIASVAHASGKAPFIFSVHSFTPVMQGFIRPWHVGILWDLDDRVARPLIDMLAQDKNLVVGDNEPYDGALRGDTMFKHAIVNGFAHALIEIRQDLISDRKGALAWAQRLAPIVDAIDRRPDMHQVKMFGSRTGPL
;
A
#
# COMPACT_ATOMS: atom_id res chain seq x y z
N MET A 1 -22.74 -27.67 -10.94
CA MET A 1 -21.37 -27.11 -10.88
C MET A 1 -21.48 -25.63 -11.19
N THR A 2 -21.75 -24.84 -10.16
CA THR A 2 -21.79 -23.38 -10.25
C THR A 2 -20.39 -22.89 -10.59
N ARG A 3 -20.29 -22.02 -11.61
CA ARG A 3 -19.04 -21.37 -12.02
C ARG A 3 -18.34 -20.83 -10.78
N SER A 4 -17.17 -21.38 -10.44
CA SER A 4 -16.24 -20.74 -9.50
C SER A 4 -15.97 -19.34 -10.06
N THR A 5 -16.32 -18.31 -9.30
CA THR A 5 -16.02 -16.92 -9.66
C THR A 5 -14.51 -16.81 -9.79
N VAL A 6 -14.03 -16.44 -10.99
CA VAL A 6 -12.60 -16.19 -11.22
C VAL A 6 -12.14 -15.15 -10.19
N PHE A 7 -11.11 -15.48 -9.42
CA PHE A 7 -10.54 -14.59 -8.42
C PHE A 7 -9.99 -13.34 -9.11
N ALA A 8 -10.49 -12.16 -8.74
CA ALA A 8 -10.01 -10.89 -9.26
C ALA A 8 -8.83 -10.39 -8.41
N PRO A 9 -7.63 -10.17 -8.98
CA PRO A 9 -6.44 -9.81 -8.21
C PRO A 9 -6.48 -8.40 -7.61
N PHE A 10 -7.40 -7.55 -8.06
CA PHE A 10 -7.55 -6.19 -7.57
C PHE A 10 -8.99 -5.69 -7.71
N ASP A 11 -9.30 -4.67 -6.91
CA ASP A 11 -10.49 -3.84 -7.02
C ASP A 11 -10.11 -2.42 -7.45
N ILE A 12 -10.99 -1.81 -8.26
CA ILE A 12 -10.94 -0.39 -8.58
C ILE A 12 -12.03 0.33 -7.80
N VAL A 13 -11.64 1.40 -7.09
CA VAL A 13 -12.57 2.40 -6.59
C VAL A 13 -12.58 3.55 -7.58
N GLU A 14 -13.75 3.86 -8.13
CA GLU A 14 -13.92 5.01 -9.01
C GLU A 14 -13.96 6.32 -8.20
N GLY A 15 -13.56 7.42 -8.85
CA GLY A 15 -13.59 8.78 -8.31
C GLY A 15 -13.20 9.77 -9.41
N ASP A 16 -13.20 11.07 -9.10
CA ASP A 16 -12.84 12.09 -10.08
C ASP A 16 -11.33 12.08 -10.38
N ARG A 17 -10.97 11.45 -11.51
CA ARG A 17 -9.59 11.36 -12.00
C ARG A 17 -8.96 12.73 -12.30
N LYS A 18 -9.76 13.80 -12.44
CA LYS A 18 -9.25 15.17 -12.65
C LYS A 18 -8.64 15.78 -11.40
N ARG A 19 -8.93 15.21 -10.22
CA ARG A 19 -8.28 15.57 -8.95
C ARG A 19 -6.77 15.43 -9.03
N GLY A 20 -6.23 14.53 -9.86
CA GLY A 20 -4.79 14.38 -10.04
C GLY A 20 -4.11 13.53 -8.97
N ILE A 21 -4.87 12.82 -8.15
CA ILE A 21 -4.40 11.92 -7.09
C ILE A 21 -4.91 10.49 -7.30
N VAL A 22 -4.11 9.50 -6.92
CA VAL A 22 -4.46 8.07 -6.89
C VAL A 22 -4.13 7.50 -5.52
N LEU A 23 -5.07 6.78 -4.91
CA LEU A 23 -4.81 5.99 -3.71
C LEU A 23 -4.41 4.55 -4.09
N VAL A 24 -3.48 3.97 -3.35
CA VAL A 24 -3.03 2.59 -3.56
C VAL A 24 -3.03 1.83 -2.24
N ALA A 25 -3.49 0.58 -2.24
CA ALA A 25 -3.49 -0.27 -1.07
C ALA A 25 -3.02 -1.68 -1.43
N ASP A 26 -1.71 -1.87 -1.35
CA ASP A 26 -1.01 -3.09 -1.77
C ASP A 26 -1.36 -4.29 -0.88
N HIS A 27 -1.66 -4.06 0.39
CA HIS A 27 -1.84 -5.11 1.37
C HIS A 27 -3.23 -5.14 2.02
N ALA A 28 -4.25 -4.64 1.32
CA ALA A 28 -5.57 -4.42 1.89
C ALA A 28 -6.32 -5.71 2.32
N ARG A 29 -6.03 -6.83 1.67
CA ARG A 29 -6.80 -8.07 1.77
C ARG A 29 -5.91 -9.26 2.09
N ARG A 30 -6.51 -10.29 2.68
CA ARG A 30 -5.87 -11.55 3.06
C ARG A 30 -6.38 -12.75 2.27
N ASP A 31 -7.22 -12.51 1.27
CA ASP A 31 -7.85 -13.58 0.52
C ASP A 31 -6.80 -14.37 -0.27
N LEU A 32 -7.06 -15.66 -0.41
CA LEU A 32 -6.27 -16.58 -1.21
C LEU A 32 -7.21 -17.22 -2.24
N PRO A 33 -6.78 -17.36 -3.50
CA PRO A 33 -7.57 -18.10 -4.49
C PRO A 33 -7.79 -19.55 -4.03
N GLU A 34 -8.92 -20.14 -4.39
CA GLU A 34 -9.36 -21.48 -3.93
C GLU A 34 -8.27 -22.56 -4.12
N GLU A 35 -7.55 -22.50 -5.24
CA GLU A 35 -6.44 -23.39 -5.60
C GLU A 35 -5.24 -23.35 -4.65
N TYR A 36 -5.08 -22.26 -3.88
CA TYR A 36 -4.02 -22.10 -2.89
C TYR A 36 -4.42 -22.53 -1.48
N GLY A 37 -5.72 -22.74 -1.24
CA GLY A 37 -6.26 -23.04 0.09
C GLY A 37 -5.77 -22.04 1.13
N SER A 38 -5.20 -22.53 2.24
CA SER A 38 -4.63 -21.69 3.30
C SER A 38 -3.10 -21.52 3.20
N LEU A 39 -2.47 -21.91 2.07
CA LEU A 39 -1.01 -22.07 1.99
C LEU A 39 -0.44 -23.00 3.07
N GLY A 40 -1.25 -23.94 3.59
CA GLY A 40 -0.87 -24.82 4.70
C GLY A 40 -0.80 -24.15 6.07
N LEU A 41 -1.31 -22.91 6.19
CA LEU A 41 -1.33 -22.17 7.45
C LEU A 41 -2.59 -22.49 8.27
N PRO A 42 -2.49 -22.44 9.61
CA PRO A 42 -3.65 -22.33 10.50
C PRO A 42 -4.42 -21.04 10.23
N ALA A 43 -5.75 -21.06 10.41
CA ALA A 43 -6.60 -19.89 10.16
C ALA A 43 -6.15 -18.64 10.95
N ALA A 44 -5.69 -18.81 12.19
CA ALA A 44 -5.23 -17.70 13.03
C ALA A 44 -4.02 -16.94 12.43
N GLU A 45 -3.22 -17.58 11.58
CA GLU A 45 -2.09 -16.93 10.89
C GLU A 45 -2.57 -16.01 9.76
N LEU A 46 -3.69 -16.35 9.12
CA LEU A 46 -4.31 -15.50 8.10
C LEU A 46 -5.01 -14.28 8.70
N ASP A 47 -5.34 -14.32 10.00
CA ASP A 47 -5.90 -13.18 10.74
C ASP A 47 -4.83 -12.20 11.25
N ARG A 48 -3.54 -12.57 11.17
CA ARG A 48 -2.41 -11.74 11.62
C ARG A 48 -1.93 -10.77 10.53
N HIS A 49 -1.18 -9.77 10.98
CA HIS A 49 -0.53 -8.75 10.13
C HIS A 49 0.43 -9.33 9.07
N ILE A 50 0.86 -10.59 9.19
CA ILE A 50 1.70 -11.24 8.18
C ILE A 50 0.94 -11.47 6.87
N ALA A 51 -0.39 -11.60 6.92
CA ALA A 51 -1.22 -11.90 5.76
C ALA A 51 -1.68 -10.65 5.00
N TYR A 52 -1.85 -9.54 5.70
CA TYR A 52 -2.44 -8.30 5.18
C TYR A 52 -2.31 -7.18 6.21
N ASP A 53 -2.58 -5.97 5.76
CA ASP A 53 -2.71 -4.79 6.61
C ASP A 53 -4.14 -4.66 7.15
N ILE A 54 -4.26 -4.86 8.46
CA ILE A 54 -5.54 -4.87 9.14
C ILE A 54 -6.15 -3.45 9.13
N GLY A 55 -7.33 -3.33 8.51
CA GLY A 55 -8.10 -2.08 8.44
C GLY A 55 -7.83 -1.23 7.20
N VAL A 56 -6.76 -1.49 6.45
CA VAL A 56 -6.35 -0.66 5.32
C VAL A 56 -7.40 -0.58 4.21
N GLU A 57 -8.06 -1.69 3.87
CA GLU A 57 -9.12 -1.65 2.86
C GLU A 57 -10.21 -0.62 3.23
N THR A 58 -10.63 -0.62 4.49
CA THR A 58 -11.69 0.29 4.96
C THR A 58 -11.19 1.74 4.95
N VAL A 59 -9.97 1.99 5.44
CA VAL A 59 -9.38 3.34 5.39
C VAL A 59 -9.30 3.84 3.96
N THR A 60 -8.78 3.05 3.03
CA THR A 60 -8.60 3.44 1.63
C THR A 60 -9.92 3.73 0.94
N ARG A 61 -10.95 2.89 1.11
CA ARG A 61 -12.27 3.12 0.50
C ARG A 61 -12.96 4.36 1.08
N GLU A 62 -12.92 4.54 2.39
CA GLU A 62 -13.55 5.69 3.05
C GLU A 62 -12.79 7.00 2.73
N LEU A 63 -11.45 6.94 2.61
CA LEU A 63 -10.63 8.08 2.19
C LEU A 63 -10.87 8.44 0.72
N ALA A 64 -10.94 7.44 -0.17
CA ALA A 64 -11.28 7.62 -1.58
C ALA A 64 -12.64 8.32 -1.73
N ALA A 65 -13.66 7.86 -0.99
CA ALA A 65 -14.98 8.46 -0.98
C ALA A 65 -14.99 9.88 -0.42
N ALA A 66 -14.24 10.15 0.66
CA ALA A 66 -14.17 11.48 1.28
C ALA A 66 -13.48 12.52 0.37
N LEU A 67 -12.53 12.09 -0.45
CA LEU A 67 -11.79 12.94 -1.39
C LEU A 67 -12.41 12.99 -2.79
N ASP A 68 -13.31 12.05 -3.11
CA ASP A 68 -13.82 11.76 -4.47
C ASP A 68 -12.68 11.46 -5.46
N VAL A 69 -11.82 10.49 -5.11
CA VAL A 69 -10.60 10.15 -5.88
C VAL A 69 -10.52 8.65 -6.16
N PRO A 70 -9.87 8.23 -7.25
CA PRO A 70 -9.74 6.82 -7.56
C PRO A 70 -8.78 6.09 -6.61
N ALA A 71 -9.00 4.79 -6.41
CA ALA A 71 -8.09 3.90 -5.71
C ALA A 71 -7.90 2.56 -6.42
N VAL A 72 -6.74 1.94 -6.22
CA VAL A 72 -6.46 0.55 -6.61
C VAL A 72 -6.13 -0.26 -5.36
N ILE A 73 -6.84 -1.36 -5.16
CA ILE A 73 -6.77 -2.18 -3.95
C ILE A 73 -6.40 -3.60 -4.35
N ALA A 74 -5.32 -4.16 -3.78
CA ALA A 74 -5.00 -5.57 -3.99
C ALA A 74 -6.01 -6.45 -3.25
N ASN A 75 -6.48 -7.51 -3.91
CA ASN A 75 -7.49 -8.42 -3.37
C ASN A 75 -6.92 -9.71 -2.79
N PHE A 76 -5.60 -9.89 -2.80
CA PHE A 76 -4.94 -11.10 -2.31
C PHE A 76 -3.99 -10.82 -1.16
N SER A 77 -3.76 -11.84 -0.34
CA SER A 77 -2.76 -11.80 0.72
C SER A 77 -1.36 -11.62 0.15
N ARG A 78 -0.55 -10.78 0.80
CA ARG A 78 0.90 -10.68 0.53
C ARG A 78 1.66 -12.00 0.73
N LEU A 79 1.08 -12.97 1.45
CA LEU A 79 1.67 -14.30 1.61
C LEU A 79 1.57 -15.14 0.33
N LEU A 80 0.63 -14.83 -0.56
CA LEU A 80 0.58 -15.43 -1.90
C LEU A 80 1.78 -14.93 -2.72
N ILE A 81 1.86 -13.62 -2.86
CA ILE A 81 2.96 -12.89 -3.49
C ILE A 81 2.81 -11.45 -3.02
N ASP A 82 3.89 -10.80 -2.60
CA ASP A 82 3.83 -9.45 -2.04
C ASP A 82 3.80 -8.42 -3.18
N PRO A 83 2.70 -7.68 -3.39
CA PRO A 83 2.62 -6.70 -4.47
C PRO A 83 3.47 -5.46 -4.23
N ASN A 84 3.94 -5.20 -3.01
CA ASN A 84 4.79 -4.06 -2.68
C ASN A 84 6.29 -4.44 -2.63
N ARG A 85 6.72 -5.33 -3.52
CA ARG A 85 8.11 -5.81 -3.65
C ARG A 85 8.52 -5.89 -5.11
N GLY A 86 9.80 -5.66 -5.39
CA GLY A 86 10.36 -5.90 -6.72
C GLY A 86 10.28 -7.38 -7.10
N GLU A 87 10.24 -7.69 -8.41
CA GLU A 87 10.22 -9.09 -8.85
C GLU A 87 11.47 -9.86 -8.41
N ASP A 88 12.62 -9.19 -8.33
CA ASP A 88 13.89 -9.75 -7.86
C ASP A 88 14.07 -9.72 -6.33
N ASP A 89 13.10 -9.18 -5.59
CA ASP A 89 13.18 -9.10 -4.14
C ASP A 89 13.09 -10.50 -3.50
N PRO A 90 14.02 -10.88 -2.61
CA PRO A 90 14.04 -12.20 -1.99
C PRO A 90 12.85 -12.45 -1.04
N THR A 91 12.11 -11.40 -0.68
CA THR A 91 10.91 -11.44 0.15
C THR A 91 9.62 -11.33 -0.66
N LEU A 92 9.68 -11.28 -2.00
CA LEU A 92 8.50 -11.27 -2.88
C LEU A 92 7.52 -12.42 -2.56
N ILE A 93 8.03 -13.61 -2.27
CA ILE A 93 7.22 -14.74 -1.78
C ILE A 93 7.85 -15.26 -0.51
N ARG A 94 7.35 -14.78 0.65
CA ARG A 94 7.92 -15.11 1.96
C ARG A 94 7.69 -16.57 2.34
N GLN A 95 8.76 -17.25 2.72
CA GLN A 95 8.70 -18.62 3.27
C GLN A 95 8.59 -18.62 4.81
N LEU A 96 9.03 -17.54 5.44
CA LEU A 96 9.00 -17.31 6.88
C LEU A 96 8.63 -15.85 7.14
N TYR A 97 7.62 -15.63 7.98
CA TYR A 97 7.23 -14.28 8.39
C TYR A 97 6.84 -14.26 9.86
N ASP A 98 7.55 -13.46 10.65
CA ASP A 98 7.27 -13.21 12.07
C ASP A 98 7.08 -14.50 12.88
N GLY A 99 8.05 -15.41 12.70
CA GLY A 99 8.08 -16.72 13.37
C GLY A 99 7.23 -17.81 12.71
N THR A 100 6.40 -17.46 11.72
CA THR A 100 5.51 -18.40 11.03
C THR A 100 6.12 -18.89 9.72
N VAL A 101 6.37 -20.20 9.62
CA VAL A 101 6.70 -20.85 8.34
C VAL A 101 5.44 -20.91 7.48
N VAL A 102 5.56 -20.63 6.18
CA VAL A 102 4.47 -20.71 5.20
C VAL A 102 4.66 -21.94 4.32
N PRO A 103 4.04 -23.10 4.64
CA PRO A 103 4.32 -24.36 3.94
C PRO A 103 4.04 -24.29 2.44
N GLY A 104 2.98 -23.59 2.02
CA GLY A 104 2.61 -23.40 0.62
C GLY A 104 3.62 -22.59 -0.20
N ASN A 105 4.64 -22.03 0.45
CA ASN A 105 5.71 -21.28 -0.19
C ASN A 105 7.05 -22.03 -0.20
N TYR A 106 7.13 -23.23 0.38
CA TYR A 106 8.37 -24.01 0.42
C TYR A 106 8.15 -25.54 0.38
N PRO A 107 8.87 -26.28 -0.50
CA PRO A 107 9.71 -25.78 -1.59
C PRO A 107 8.86 -25.21 -2.74
N MET A 108 9.36 -24.18 -3.43
CA MET A 108 8.66 -23.57 -4.55
C MET A 108 9.36 -23.88 -5.87
N ALA A 109 8.60 -24.41 -6.83
CA ALA A 109 9.09 -24.58 -8.20
C ALA A 109 9.11 -23.23 -8.95
N PRO A 110 10.07 -22.99 -9.86
CA PRO A 110 10.12 -21.75 -10.66
C PRO A 110 8.83 -21.46 -11.43
N GLN A 111 8.14 -22.51 -11.91
CA GLN A 111 6.87 -22.38 -12.63
C GLN A 111 5.75 -21.84 -11.74
N GLU A 112 5.76 -22.19 -10.45
CA GLU A 112 4.77 -21.70 -9.49
C GLU A 112 5.00 -20.21 -9.18
N ARG A 113 6.27 -19.78 -9.10
CA ARG A 113 6.60 -18.36 -9.00
C ARG A 113 6.07 -17.56 -10.19
N GLU A 114 6.32 -18.02 -11.43
CA GLU A 114 5.81 -17.34 -12.62
C GLU A 114 4.28 -17.33 -12.68
N ARG A 115 3.62 -18.42 -12.29
CA ARG A 115 2.16 -18.46 -12.21
C ARG A 115 1.61 -17.37 -11.29
N ARG A 116 2.22 -17.15 -10.11
CA ARG A 116 1.77 -16.10 -9.19
C ARG A 116 2.06 -14.69 -9.73
N LEU A 117 3.17 -14.54 -10.44
CA LEU A 117 3.50 -13.30 -11.12
C LEU A 117 2.46 -12.95 -12.19
N ASP A 118 2.15 -13.89 -13.07
CA ASP A 118 1.22 -13.69 -14.19
C ASP A 118 -0.24 -13.60 -13.74
N GLY A 119 -0.62 -14.33 -12.70
CA GLY A 119 -2.00 -14.39 -12.21
C GLY A 119 -2.40 -13.26 -11.26
N PHE A 120 -1.44 -12.70 -10.50
CA PHE A 120 -1.76 -11.79 -9.39
C PHE A 120 -0.90 -10.53 -9.37
N TYR A 121 0.42 -10.68 -9.29
CA TYR A 121 1.33 -9.55 -9.10
C TYR A 121 1.35 -8.59 -10.31
N ARG A 122 1.64 -9.09 -11.52
CA ARG A 122 1.70 -8.27 -12.74
C ARG A 122 0.34 -7.66 -13.06
N PRO A 123 -0.80 -8.38 -13.00
CA PRO A 123 -2.13 -7.78 -13.17
C PRO A 123 -2.44 -6.63 -12.19
N TYR A 124 -2.11 -6.78 -10.90
CA TYR A 124 -2.28 -5.69 -9.93
C TYR A 124 -1.39 -4.49 -10.27
N GLN A 125 -0.12 -4.74 -10.56
CA GLN A 125 0.85 -3.70 -10.92
C GLN A 125 0.45 -2.94 -12.19
N ASP A 126 -0.08 -3.64 -13.19
CA ASP A 126 -0.60 -3.06 -14.42
C ASP A 126 -1.85 -2.22 -14.14
N ALA A 127 -2.73 -2.64 -13.24
CA ALA A 127 -3.90 -1.87 -12.83
C ALA A 127 -3.51 -0.56 -12.13
N VAL A 128 -2.50 -0.58 -11.24
CA VAL A 128 -1.95 0.63 -10.62
C VAL A 128 -1.40 1.58 -11.69
N GLY A 129 -0.56 1.06 -12.59
CA GLY A 129 0.02 1.86 -13.68
C GLY A 129 -1.05 2.46 -14.61
N ALA A 130 -2.06 1.67 -14.98
CA ALA A 130 -3.17 2.12 -15.82
C ALA A 130 -4.02 3.21 -15.14
N MET A 131 -4.28 3.09 -13.84
CA MET A 131 -5.01 4.11 -13.09
C MET A 131 -4.22 5.42 -13.03
N ILE A 132 -2.93 5.35 -12.71
CA ILE A 132 -2.03 6.52 -12.67
C ILE A 132 -1.98 7.21 -14.04
N ALA A 133 -1.80 6.45 -15.12
CA ALA A 133 -1.82 6.98 -16.47
C ALA A 133 -3.17 7.66 -16.81
N SER A 134 -4.28 7.05 -16.39
CA SER A 134 -5.60 7.64 -16.60
C SER A 134 -5.82 8.93 -15.81
N VAL A 135 -5.32 9.02 -14.58
CA VAL A 135 -5.36 10.26 -13.78
C VAL A 135 -4.49 11.35 -14.38
N ALA A 136 -3.29 11.01 -14.85
CA ALA A 136 -2.41 11.94 -15.56
C ALA A 136 -3.12 12.51 -16.79
N HIS A 137 -3.75 11.64 -17.59
CA HIS A 137 -4.49 12.03 -18.79
C HIS A 137 -5.69 12.93 -18.46
N ALA A 138 -6.52 12.56 -17.49
CA ALA A 138 -7.74 13.29 -17.16
C ALA A 138 -7.46 14.66 -16.50
N SER A 139 -6.46 14.73 -15.63
CA SER A 139 -6.08 15.96 -14.93
C SER A 139 -5.20 16.89 -15.78
N GLY A 140 -4.48 16.34 -16.77
CA GLY A 140 -3.49 17.05 -17.57
C GLY A 140 -2.22 17.42 -16.79
N LYS A 141 -1.95 16.76 -15.65
CA LYS A 141 -0.83 17.06 -14.76
C LYS A 141 -0.14 15.78 -14.26
N ALA A 142 1.01 15.92 -13.59
CA ALA A 142 1.65 14.77 -12.94
C ALA A 142 0.77 14.25 -11.78
N PRO A 143 0.54 12.92 -11.65
CA PRO A 143 -0.23 12.37 -10.55
C PRO A 143 0.48 12.53 -9.20
N PHE A 144 -0.30 12.70 -8.14
CA PHE A 144 0.11 12.46 -6.75
C PHE A 144 -0.33 11.04 -6.35
N ILE A 145 0.60 10.21 -5.89
CA ILE A 145 0.31 8.82 -5.50
C ILE A 145 0.38 8.68 -3.98
N PHE A 146 -0.68 8.19 -3.35
CA PHE A 146 -0.74 8.03 -1.90
C PHE A 146 -1.01 6.58 -1.53
N SER A 147 0.01 5.90 -0.98
CA SER A 147 -0.10 4.49 -0.60
C SER A 147 -0.50 4.35 0.87
N VAL A 148 -1.52 3.53 1.16
CA VAL A 148 -2.10 3.34 2.48
C VAL A 148 -1.75 1.96 3.01
N HIS A 149 -1.06 1.93 4.15
CA HIS A 149 -0.58 0.73 4.84
C HIS A 149 -0.90 0.80 6.35
N SER A 150 -0.66 -0.32 7.04
CA SER A 150 -0.76 -0.38 8.49
C SER A 150 0.31 -1.27 9.12
N PHE A 151 0.58 -1.07 10.40
CA PHE A 151 1.56 -1.89 11.10
C PHE A 151 1.06 -2.39 12.46
N THR A 152 1.53 -3.58 12.85
CA THR A 152 1.26 -4.17 14.17
C THR A 152 1.82 -3.28 15.30
N PRO A 153 1.08 -3.06 16.41
CA PRO A 153 1.52 -2.22 17.51
C PRO A 153 2.73 -2.78 18.28
N VAL A 154 2.91 -4.10 18.25
CA VAL A 154 4.05 -4.78 18.87
C VAL A 154 4.67 -5.70 17.83
N MET A 155 5.99 -5.60 17.66
CA MET A 155 6.77 -6.47 16.79
C MET A 155 7.96 -6.99 17.58
N GLN A 156 8.12 -8.31 17.68
CA GLN A 156 9.25 -8.94 18.38
C GLN A 156 9.50 -8.38 19.81
N GLY A 157 8.43 -8.06 20.53
CA GLY A 157 8.49 -7.50 21.88
C GLY A 157 8.72 -5.99 21.97
N PHE A 158 9.01 -5.32 20.85
CA PHE A 158 9.09 -3.86 20.80
C PHE A 158 7.71 -3.24 20.63
N ILE A 159 7.28 -2.43 21.62
CA ILE A 159 6.07 -1.63 21.54
C ILE A 159 6.37 -0.41 20.68
N ARG A 160 5.69 -0.31 19.53
CA ARG A 160 5.88 0.79 18.58
C ARG A 160 5.07 2.01 19.03
N PRO A 161 5.72 3.10 19.46
CA PRO A 161 5.04 4.22 20.10
C PRO A 161 4.23 5.07 19.12
N TRP A 162 4.59 5.03 17.84
CA TRP A 162 3.96 5.83 16.79
C TRP A 162 2.51 5.40 16.57
N HIS A 163 1.64 6.38 16.39
CA HIS A 163 0.26 6.17 15.97
C HIS A 163 0.16 6.09 14.44
N VAL A 164 1.05 6.80 13.76
CA VAL A 164 1.17 6.86 12.31
C VAL A 164 2.63 7.10 11.91
N GLY A 165 3.07 6.48 10.84
CA GLY A 165 4.37 6.65 10.23
C GLY A 165 4.23 7.14 8.79
N ILE A 166 5.11 8.04 8.35
CA ILE A 166 5.18 8.46 6.95
C ILE A 166 6.50 7.96 6.37
N LEU A 167 6.40 7.08 5.38
CA LEU A 167 7.51 6.42 4.73
C LEU A 167 7.75 7.09 3.39
N TRP A 168 9.01 7.44 3.14
CA TRP A 168 9.41 8.16 1.95
C TRP A 168 10.91 8.01 1.68
N ASP A 169 11.29 8.24 0.42
CA ASP A 169 12.69 8.21 0.00
C ASP A 169 13.31 9.62 0.02
N LEU A 170 13.56 10.23 -1.14
CA LEU A 170 14.17 11.57 -1.26
C LEU A 170 13.18 12.69 -1.59
N ASP A 171 11.99 12.35 -2.08
CA ASP A 171 10.97 13.34 -2.46
C ASP A 171 10.14 13.75 -1.24
N ASP A 172 10.47 14.91 -0.68
CA ASP A 172 9.87 15.44 0.55
C ASP A 172 8.55 16.21 0.32
N ARG A 173 8.12 16.36 -0.94
CA ARG A 173 6.96 17.18 -1.33
C ARG A 173 5.69 16.84 -0.57
N VAL A 174 5.43 15.55 -0.36
CA VAL A 174 4.25 15.05 0.35
C VAL A 174 4.60 14.72 1.79
N ALA A 175 5.71 14.01 2.01
CA ALA A 175 6.05 13.46 3.31
C ALA A 175 6.20 14.53 4.39
N ARG A 176 6.96 15.60 4.09
CA ARG A 176 7.20 16.67 5.05
C ARG A 176 5.93 17.39 5.50
N PRO A 177 5.08 17.93 4.59
CA PRO A 177 3.84 18.56 5.02
C PRO A 177 2.87 17.59 5.67
N LEU A 178 2.82 16.32 5.25
CA LEU A 178 1.97 15.32 5.88
C LEU A 178 2.37 15.07 7.34
N ILE A 179 3.67 14.91 7.62
CA ILE A 179 4.21 14.81 8.98
C ILE A 179 3.87 16.06 9.78
N ASP A 180 4.17 17.25 9.25
CA ASP A 180 3.97 18.52 9.95
C ASP A 180 2.48 18.76 10.27
N MET A 181 1.56 18.41 9.36
CA MET A 181 0.11 18.55 9.54
C MET A 181 -0.47 17.53 10.52
N LEU A 182 -0.04 16.27 10.47
CA LEU A 182 -0.44 15.25 11.45
C LEU A 182 0.05 15.61 12.87
N ALA A 183 1.26 16.14 12.98
CA ALA A 183 1.87 16.56 14.26
C ALA A 183 1.21 17.80 14.90
N GLN A 184 0.24 18.42 14.22
CA GLN A 184 -0.61 19.45 14.85
C GLN A 184 -1.53 18.86 15.92
N ASP A 185 -1.98 17.61 15.75
CA ASP A 185 -2.67 16.87 16.80
C ASP A 185 -1.63 16.36 17.81
N LYS A 186 -1.56 17.02 18.98
CA LYS A 186 -0.60 16.70 20.03
C LYS A 186 -0.83 15.34 20.70
N ASN A 187 -1.95 14.67 20.40
CA ASN A 187 -2.20 13.32 20.85
C ASN A 187 -1.60 12.26 19.90
N LEU A 188 -1.16 12.66 18.70
CA LEU A 188 -0.50 11.77 17.76
C LEU A 188 1.01 11.77 17.97
N VAL A 189 1.58 10.58 17.82
CA VAL A 189 3.02 10.35 17.77
C VAL A 189 3.27 9.97 16.32
N VAL A 190 3.85 10.90 15.55
CA VAL A 190 4.09 10.73 14.11
C VAL A 190 5.52 10.27 13.91
N GLY A 191 5.69 9.15 13.21
CA GLY A 191 6.96 8.61 12.79
C GLY A 191 7.40 9.19 11.44
N ASP A 192 8.68 9.51 11.31
CA ASP A 192 9.33 9.89 10.05
C ASP A 192 10.23 8.71 9.64
N ASN A 193 9.84 7.98 8.59
CA ASN A 193 10.44 6.69 8.24
C ASN A 193 10.47 5.70 9.43
N GLU A 194 9.33 5.59 10.10
CA GLU A 194 9.09 4.64 11.19
C GLU A 194 7.72 3.97 10.98
N PRO A 195 7.53 2.69 11.34
CA PRO A 195 8.52 1.78 11.92
C PRO A 195 9.45 1.14 10.87
N TYR A 196 9.34 1.55 9.60
CA TYR A 196 10.16 1.08 8.50
C TYR A 196 10.71 2.28 7.71
N ASP A 197 11.81 2.06 7.01
CA ASP A 197 12.35 3.03 6.06
C ASP A 197 11.62 2.93 4.71
N GLY A 198 11.29 4.07 4.10
CA GLY A 198 10.57 4.15 2.83
C GLY A 198 11.41 4.03 1.57
N ALA A 199 12.74 3.86 1.65
CA ALA A 199 13.59 3.61 0.50
C ALA A 199 13.70 2.11 0.21
N LEU A 200 12.82 1.59 -0.64
CA LEU A 200 12.82 0.20 -1.06
C LEU A 200 12.82 0.08 -2.59
N ARG A 201 13.83 -0.61 -3.14
CA ARG A 201 13.97 -0.73 -4.60
C ARG A 201 12.90 -1.65 -5.16
N GLY A 202 12.20 -1.18 -6.19
CA GLY A 202 11.21 -1.97 -6.92
C GLY A 202 9.87 -2.14 -6.21
N ASP A 203 9.67 -1.53 -5.03
CA ASP A 203 8.36 -1.47 -4.39
C ASP A 203 7.38 -0.60 -5.20
N THR A 204 6.11 -0.54 -4.77
CA THR A 204 5.06 0.16 -5.52
C THR A 204 5.39 1.64 -5.72
N MET A 205 5.92 2.32 -4.69
CA MET A 205 6.28 3.74 -4.80
C MET A 205 7.49 3.95 -5.70
N PHE A 206 8.51 3.09 -5.61
CA PHE A 206 9.65 3.13 -6.52
C PHE A 206 9.19 3.00 -7.97
N LYS A 207 8.43 1.94 -8.27
CA LYS A 207 8.01 1.56 -9.62
C LYS A 207 7.08 2.58 -10.26
N HIS A 208 6.16 3.17 -9.51
CA HIS A 208 5.11 4.02 -10.08
C HIS A 208 5.33 5.51 -9.85
N ALA A 209 6.01 5.89 -8.78
CA ALA A 209 6.23 7.30 -8.44
C ALA A 209 7.67 7.76 -8.69
N ILE A 210 8.64 7.13 -8.02
CA ILE A 210 10.03 7.61 -7.97
C ILE A 210 10.65 7.64 -9.36
N VAL A 211 10.54 6.55 -10.14
CA VAL A 211 11.11 6.47 -11.50
C VAL A 211 10.49 7.49 -12.47
N ASN A 212 9.29 8.00 -12.16
CA ASN A 212 8.57 8.98 -12.98
C ASN A 212 8.66 10.42 -12.44
N GLY A 213 9.29 10.62 -11.27
CA GLY A 213 9.34 11.93 -10.60
C GLY A 213 7.98 12.44 -10.11
N PHE A 214 7.05 11.55 -9.81
CA PHE A 214 5.72 11.89 -9.29
C PHE A 214 5.75 12.05 -7.77
N ALA A 215 4.96 13.01 -7.27
CA ALA A 215 4.83 13.24 -5.84
C ALA A 215 4.20 12.01 -5.18
N HIS A 216 4.74 11.57 -4.04
CA HIS A 216 4.24 10.39 -3.35
C HIS A 216 4.52 10.41 -1.85
N ALA A 217 3.72 9.63 -1.12
CA ALA A 217 4.05 9.18 0.22
C ALA A 217 3.36 7.85 0.50
N LEU A 218 3.94 7.08 1.41
CA LEU A 218 3.31 5.89 1.99
C LEU A 218 2.99 6.21 3.46
N ILE A 219 1.73 6.03 3.84
CA ILE A 219 1.28 6.18 5.22
C ILE A 219 1.13 4.81 5.89
N GLU A 220 1.68 4.69 7.09
CA GLU A 220 1.60 3.51 7.94
C GLU A 220 0.75 3.85 9.16
N ILE A 221 -0.45 3.31 9.30
CA ILE A 221 -1.32 3.55 10.47
C ILE A 221 -1.17 2.39 11.46
N ARG A 222 -1.01 2.67 12.76
CA ARG A 222 -0.94 1.56 13.72
C ARG A 222 -2.28 0.82 13.77
N GLN A 223 -2.26 -0.48 13.47
CA GLN A 223 -3.46 -1.24 13.12
C GLN A 223 -4.52 -1.31 14.24
N ASP A 224 -4.14 -1.20 15.52
CA ASP A 224 -5.09 -1.16 16.64
C ASP A 224 -6.07 0.02 16.52
N LEU A 225 -5.64 1.10 15.86
CA LEU A 225 -6.44 2.31 15.66
C LEU A 225 -7.43 2.21 14.50
N ILE A 226 -7.31 1.19 13.64
CA ILE A 226 -8.13 1.01 12.43
C ILE A 226 -8.68 -0.42 12.25
N SER A 227 -8.50 -1.28 13.25
CA SER A 227 -8.97 -2.67 13.22
C SER A 227 -10.49 -2.82 13.19
N ASP A 228 -11.23 -1.80 13.61
CA ASP A 228 -12.69 -1.72 13.44
C ASP A 228 -13.08 -0.57 12.50
N ARG A 229 -14.32 -0.64 12.00
CA ARG A 229 -14.85 0.34 11.04
C ARG A 229 -14.88 1.76 11.60
N LYS A 230 -15.10 1.93 12.91
CA LYS A 230 -15.18 3.26 13.54
C LYS A 230 -13.80 3.92 13.54
N GLY A 231 -12.77 3.18 13.92
CA GLY A 231 -11.38 3.62 13.88
C GLY A 231 -10.91 3.93 12.47
N ALA A 232 -11.19 3.05 11.51
CA ALA A 232 -10.87 3.26 10.11
C ALA A 232 -11.54 4.53 9.53
N LEU A 233 -12.85 4.73 9.81
CA LEU A 233 -13.56 5.93 9.39
C LEU A 233 -12.99 7.20 10.03
N ALA A 234 -12.68 7.16 11.33
CA ALA A 234 -12.07 8.30 12.02
C ALA A 234 -10.71 8.68 11.42
N TRP A 235 -9.90 7.69 11.02
CA TRP A 235 -8.63 7.92 10.33
C TRP A 235 -8.83 8.46 8.91
N ALA A 236 -9.74 7.92 8.12
CA ALA A 236 -10.08 8.46 6.80
C ALA A 236 -10.52 9.94 6.89
N GLN A 237 -11.40 10.27 7.85
CA GLN A 237 -11.87 11.63 8.09
C GLN A 237 -10.76 12.57 8.58
N ARG A 238 -9.80 12.06 9.37
CA ARG A 238 -8.61 12.82 9.78
C ARG A 238 -7.71 13.12 8.57
N LEU A 239 -7.48 12.13 7.72
CA LEU A 239 -6.55 12.24 6.59
C LEU A 239 -7.11 13.07 5.44
N ALA A 240 -8.40 12.97 5.14
CA ALA A 240 -9.02 13.65 4.00
C ALA A 240 -8.67 15.15 3.90
N PRO A 241 -8.87 16.01 4.93
CA PRO A 241 -8.52 17.42 4.83
C PRO A 241 -7.01 17.66 4.70
N ILE A 242 -6.17 16.78 5.24
CA ILE A 242 -4.70 16.89 5.15
C ILE A 242 -4.25 16.57 3.73
N VAL A 243 -4.70 15.44 3.18
CA VAL A 243 -4.37 14.99 1.83
C VAL A 243 -4.90 15.98 0.79
N ASP A 244 -6.14 16.49 0.92
CA ASP A 244 -6.72 17.50 0.03
C ASP A 244 -5.93 18.82 0.05
N ALA A 245 -5.43 19.24 1.21
CA ALA A 245 -4.59 20.43 1.31
C ALA A 245 -3.22 20.24 0.66
N ILE A 246 -2.61 19.05 0.81
CA ILE A 246 -1.33 18.72 0.17
C ILE A 246 -1.50 18.64 -1.35
N ASP A 247 -2.51 17.92 -1.85
CA ASP A 247 -2.87 17.78 -3.26
C ASP A 247 -2.95 19.15 -3.98
N ARG A 248 -3.52 20.16 -3.30
CA ARG A 248 -3.64 21.52 -3.83
C ARG A 248 -2.34 22.34 -3.87
N ARG A 249 -1.24 21.85 -3.31
CA ARG A 249 0.04 22.59 -3.34
C ARG A 249 0.59 22.68 -4.77
N PRO A 250 1.22 23.80 -5.15
CA PRO A 250 1.63 24.06 -6.52
C PRO A 250 2.69 23.09 -7.06
N ASP A 251 3.45 22.44 -6.17
CA ASP A 251 4.55 21.51 -6.49
C ASP A 251 4.13 20.04 -6.63
N MET A 252 2.90 19.66 -6.23
CA MET A 252 2.49 18.24 -6.22
C MET A 252 2.39 17.66 -7.64
N HIS A 253 1.77 18.41 -8.55
CA HIS A 253 1.46 17.89 -9.88
C HIS A 253 2.50 18.24 -10.94
N GLN A 254 3.76 18.35 -10.52
CA GLN A 254 4.92 18.57 -11.39
C GLN A 254 5.79 17.32 -11.41
N VAL A 255 6.38 17.00 -12.57
CA VAL A 255 7.43 15.98 -12.65
C VAL A 255 8.73 16.56 -12.11
N LYS A 256 9.30 15.93 -11.08
CA LYS A 256 10.62 16.30 -10.53
C LYS A 256 11.38 15.06 -10.08
N MET A 257 12.59 14.90 -10.59
CA MET A 257 13.46 13.77 -10.25
C MET A 257 14.32 14.09 -9.03
N PHE A 258 14.13 13.34 -7.95
CA PHE A 258 14.95 13.43 -6.73
C PHE A 258 15.96 12.29 -6.61
N GLY A 259 15.82 11.23 -7.43
CA GLY A 259 16.60 10.00 -7.31
C GLY A 259 16.06 9.07 -6.22
N SER A 260 16.86 8.09 -5.83
CA SER A 260 16.55 7.16 -4.74
C SER A 260 17.77 6.92 -3.86
N ARG A 261 17.57 6.70 -2.56
CA ARG A 261 18.63 6.21 -1.67
C ARG A 261 19.05 4.77 -1.99
N THR A 262 18.26 4.04 -2.79
CA THR A 262 18.53 2.65 -3.17
C THR A 262 19.48 2.51 -4.38
N GLY A 263 19.93 3.63 -4.96
CA GLY A 263 20.87 3.66 -6.08
C GLY A 263 20.30 4.41 -7.31
N PRO A 264 20.95 4.26 -8.48
CA PRO A 264 20.48 4.84 -9.72
C PRO A 264 19.08 4.34 -10.11
N LEU A 265 18.29 5.26 -10.69
CA LEU A 265 16.97 4.98 -11.28
C LEU A 265 17.10 4.17 -12.58
#